data_AF-A0A6B0WR78-F1
#
_entry.id   AF-A0A6B0WR78-F1
#
_cell.length_a   1.000
_cell.length_b   1.000
_cell.length_c   1.000
_cell.angle_alpha   90.00
_cell.angle_beta   90.00
_cell.angle_gamma   90.00
#
_symmetry.space_group_name_H-M   'P 1'
#
loop_
_entity.id
_entity.type
_entity.pdbx_description
1 polymer ?
#
loop_
_entity_poly.entity_id
_entity_poly.type
_entity_poly.pdbx_seq_one_letter_code
_entity_poly.pdbx_strand_id
1 'polypeptide(L)'
;MTSTAAVSMPSSEAEAVAAVTTQPFATVLAGGTLLVPQHTLGQVEVERAVWLGRAEMDGISRSNGRMTVGAAAPLAACARLDAPVGPCAADVGDNEVKAQATIGGNICSPVPYGDLRGPLLALGAVLRWADPDGTHTGGIADFAASGGARPGVLLLDIAFAVPEAGSFVALRRHHTQSLTAMSVSAVRGADGNVAIAATGAAPDACRLLSAEAVLAGGGSIAEAADASVADADPYDDVLASAAYRRRVLPVYVGRALEQLGE
;
A
#
# COMPACT_ATOMS: atom_id res chain seq x y z
N MET A 1 0.17 -31.04 12.83
CA MET A 1 1.55 -31.11 13.34
C MET A 1 2.18 -29.77 13.03
N THR A 2 2.51 -28.95 14.02
CA THR A 2 3.21 -27.67 13.79
C THR A 2 4.67 -27.98 13.47
N SER A 3 5.02 -27.93 12.18
CA SER A 3 6.41 -27.90 11.74
C SER A 3 7.10 -26.69 12.39
N THR A 4 8.29 -26.87 12.96
CA THR A 4 9.04 -25.75 13.57
C THR A 4 9.78 -25.02 12.46
N ALA A 5 9.30 -23.84 12.08
CA ALA A 5 9.96 -23.02 11.06
C ALA A 5 11.38 -22.63 11.51
N ALA A 6 12.38 -22.77 10.65
CA ALA A 6 13.70 -22.21 10.89
C ALA A 6 13.67 -20.71 10.58
N VAL A 7 14.05 -19.87 11.55
CA VAL A 7 13.99 -18.41 11.43
C VAL A 7 15.39 -17.81 11.38
N SER A 8 15.71 -17.08 10.32
CA SER A 8 16.89 -16.20 10.25
C SER A 8 16.53 -14.79 10.73
N MET A 9 17.48 -14.14 11.41
CA MET A 9 17.29 -12.82 12.03
C MET A 9 18.43 -11.89 11.62
N PRO A 10 18.41 -11.38 10.37
CA PRO A 10 19.40 -10.41 9.90
C PRO A 10 19.40 -9.16 10.78
N SER A 11 20.58 -8.58 10.95
CA SER A 11 20.84 -7.38 11.76
C SER A 11 21.09 -6.11 10.93
N SER A 12 21.02 -6.22 9.60
CA SER A 12 21.14 -5.10 8.66
C SER A 12 20.38 -5.36 7.36
N GLU A 13 20.16 -4.32 6.56
CA GLU A 13 19.55 -4.43 5.22
C GLU A 13 20.35 -5.38 4.33
N ALA A 14 21.69 -5.29 4.34
CA ALA A 14 22.56 -6.14 3.52
C ALA A 14 22.43 -7.63 3.88
N GLU A 15 22.36 -7.95 5.18
CA GLU A 15 22.12 -9.32 5.65
C GLU A 15 20.71 -9.80 5.26
N ALA A 16 19.70 -8.93 5.34
CA ALA A 16 18.34 -9.26 4.95
C ALA A 16 18.23 -9.55 3.45
N VAL A 17 18.84 -8.71 2.61
CA VAL A 17 18.93 -8.92 1.17
C VAL A 17 19.58 -10.26 0.89
N ALA A 18 20.77 -10.53 1.44
CA ALA A 18 21.46 -11.80 1.23
C ALA A 18 20.62 -13.00 1.70
N ALA A 19 19.95 -12.89 2.85
CA ALA A 19 19.14 -13.97 3.39
C ALA A 19 17.91 -14.28 2.53
N VAL A 20 17.29 -13.28 1.91
CA VAL A 20 16.11 -13.46 1.05
C VAL A 20 16.49 -13.91 -0.36
N THR A 21 17.47 -13.27 -0.99
CA THR A 21 17.77 -13.51 -2.42
C THR A 21 18.51 -14.83 -2.66
N THR A 22 19.26 -15.33 -1.66
CA THR A 22 19.98 -16.62 -1.77
C THR A 22 19.14 -17.83 -1.33
N GLN A 23 17.96 -17.60 -0.75
CA GLN A 23 17.08 -18.64 -0.24
C GLN A 23 15.71 -18.58 -0.94
N PRO A 24 15.57 -19.21 -2.13
CA PRO A 24 14.37 -19.10 -2.97
C PRO A 24 13.06 -19.66 -2.37
N PHE A 25 13.07 -20.11 -1.11
CA PHE A 25 11.89 -20.58 -0.38
C PHE A 25 11.75 -19.94 1.01
N ALA A 26 12.56 -18.92 1.33
CA ALA A 26 12.41 -18.21 2.59
C ALA A 26 11.22 -17.26 2.52
N THR A 27 10.30 -17.38 3.47
CA THR A 27 9.20 -16.43 3.64
C THR A 27 9.69 -15.19 4.36
N VAL A 28 9.46 -14.01 3.79
CA VAL A 28 9.78 -12.75 4.47
C VAL A 28 8.76 -12.53 5.59
N LEU A 29 9.24 -12.40 6.83
CA LEU A 29 8.43 -12.08 8.00
C LEU A 29 8.78 -10.66 8.47
N ALA A 30 7.91 -9.70 8.20
CA ALA A 30 7.99 -8.36 8.76
C ALA A 30 7.18 -8.30 10.08
N GLY A 31 6.02 -7.62 10.07
CA GLY A 31 5.12 -7.52 11.21
C GLY A 31 4.32 -8.77 11.57
N GLY A 32 4.20 -9.73 10.64
CA GLY A 32 3.53 -11.00 10.88
C GLY A 32 2.00 -10.96 11.04
N THR A 33 1.36 -9.80 10.91
CA THR A 33 -0.08 -9.61 11.20
C THR A 33 -1.04 -10.36 10.27
N LEU A 34 -0.57 -10.81 9.10
CA LEU A 34 -1.30 -11.75 8.22
C LEU A 34 -0.68 -13.14 8.27
N LEU A 35 0.64 -13.22 8.08
CA LEU A 35 1.36 -14.49 7.93
C LEU A 35 1.28 -15.38 9.19
N VAL A 36 1.42 -14.82 10.39
CA VAL A 36 1.42 -15.59 11.64
C VAL A 36 0.04 -16.19 11.91
N PRO A 37 -1.08 -15.43 11.82
CA PRO A 37 -2.42 -16.03 11.88
C PRO A 37 -2.65 -17.11 10.83
N GLN A 38 -2.29 -16.87 9.56
CA GLN A 38 -2.45 -17.84 8.47
C GLN A 38 -1.68 -19.14 8.75
N HIS A 39 -0.43 -19.02 9.21
CA HIS A 39 0.37 -20.18 9.59
C HIS A 39 -0.23 -20.92 10.79
N THR A 40 -0.67 -20.20 11.82
CA THR A 40 -1.28 -20.78 13.03
C THR A 40 -2.56 -21.55 12.70
N LEU A 41 -3.35 -21.06 11.73
CA LEU A 41 -4.56 -21.73 11.24
C LEU A 41 -4.28 -22.84 10.21
N GLY A 42 -3.02 -23.12 9.89
CA GLY A 42 -2.62 -24.14 8.91
C GLY A 42 -2.97 -23.78 7.46
N GLN A 43 -3.21 -22.50 7.17
CA GLN A 43 -3.53 -22.00 5.82
C GLN A 43 -2.27 -21.84 4.96
N VAL A 44 -1.13 -21.60 5.60
CA VAL A 44 0.18 -21.47 4.95
C VAL A 44 1.22 -22.27 5.74
N GLU A 45 1.99 -23.09 5.04
CA GLU A 45 3.16 -23.75 5.61
C GLU A 45 4.38 -22.85 5.49
N VAL A 46 5.10 -22.66 6.59
CA VAL A 46 6.33 -21.86 6.65
C VAL A 46 7.43 -22.76 7.18
N GLU A 47 8.31 -23.21 6.30
CA GLU A 47 9.47 -24.02 6.70
C GLU A 47 10.66 -23.12 7.09
N ARG A 48 10.81 -21.99 6.40
CA ARG A 48 11.87 -21.02 6.63
C ARG A 48 11.32 -19.60 6.59
N ALA A 49 11.71 -18.79 7.55
CA ALA A 49 11.37 -17.37 7.60
C ALA A 49 12.60 -16.49 7.77
N VAL A 50 12.60 -15.32 7.12
CA VAL A 50 13.57 -14.25 7.34
C VAL A 50 12.84 -13.14 8.10
N TRP A 51 13.15 -12.98 9.39
CA TRP A 51 12.49 -11.98 10.23
C TRP A 51 13.22 -10.63 10.18
N LEU A 52 12.54 -9.59 9.69
CA LEU A 52 13.13 -8.26 9.45
C LEU A 52 13.23 -7.38 10.71
N GLY A 53 12.75 -7.84 11.87
CA GLY A 53 12.62 -7.01 13.07
C GLY A 53 13.94 -6.48 13.66
N ARG A 54 15.09 -6.88 13.13
CA ARG A 54 16.42 -6.38 13.50
C ARG A 54 17.23 -5.84 12.31
N ALA A 55 16.65 -5.80 11.11
CA ALA A 55 17.37 -5.47 9.89
C ALA A 55 17.63 -3.96 9.69
N GLU A 56 17.20 -3.10 10.63
CA GLU A 56 17.34 -1.63 10.56
C GLU A 56 16.66 -1.01 9.31
N MET A 57 15.55 -1.63 8.85
CA MET A 57 14.80 -1.24 7.65
C MET A 57 13.50 -0.47 7.96
N ASP A 58 13.41 0.16 9.13
CA ASP A 58 12.21 0.85 9.64
C ASP A 58 12.34 2.38 9.68
N GLY A 59 13.45 2.91 9.17
CA GLY A 59 13.73 4.35 9.13
C GLY A 59 12.71 5.13 8.31
N ILE A 60 12.32 6.30 8.82
CA ILE A 60 11.49 7.29 8.12
C ILE A 60 12.25 8.60 8.09
N SER A 61 12.46 9.17 6.90
CA SER A 61 13.21 10.41 6.75
C SER A 61 12.60 11.32 5.70
N ARG A 62 12.76 12.63 5.91
CA ARG A 62 12.38 13.68 4.96
C ARG A 62 13.62 14.50 4.63
N SER A 63 13.94 14.59 3.34
CA SER A 63 15.07 15.39 2.85
C SER A 63 14.77 15.94 1.46
N ASN A 64 15.11 17.20 1.22
CA ASN A 64 14.96 17.86 -0.09
C ASN A 64 13.56 17.71 -0.72
N GLY A 65 12.50 17.86 0.08
CA GLY A 65 11.12 17.72 -0.40
C GLY A 65 10.69 16.28 -0.72
N ARG A 66 11.50 15.28 -0.39
CA ARG A 66 11.21 13.86 -0.59
C ARG A 66 11.09 13.13 0.75
N MET A 67 10.09 12.27 0.86
CA MET A 67 9.94 11.30 1.94
C MET A 67 10.60 9.98 1.54
N THR A 68 11.22 9.28 2.49
CA THR A 68 11.69 7.90 2.32
C THR A 68 11.30 7.10 3.55
N VAL A 69 10.62 5.98 3.34
CA VAL A 69 10.03 5.12 4.35
C VAL A 69 10.56 3.71 4.14
N GLY A 70 11.30 3.17 5.10
CA GLY A 70 11.77 1.79 5.07
C GLY A 70 10.62 0.80 5.07
N ALA A 71 10.75 -0.31 4.33
CA ALA A 71 9.69 -1.29 4.15
C ALA A 71 9.28 -2.00 5.46
N ALA A 72 10.15 -2.02 6.46
CA ALA A 72 9.84 -2.55 7.80
C ALA A 72 9.26 -1.49 8.76
N ALA A 73 9.04 -0.25 8.31
CA ALA A 73 8.45 0.79 9.14
C ALA A 73 7.03 0.40 9.59
N PRO A 74 6.71 0.43 10.90
CA PRO A 74 5.38 0.11 11.39
C PRO A 74 4.31 1.07 10.86
N LEU A 75 3.10 0.57 10.62
CA LEU A 75 1.98 1.41 10.19
C LEU A 75 1.60 2.45 11.24
N ALA A 76 1.82 2.17 12.53
CA ALA A 76 1.66 3.15 13.60
C ALA A 76 2.64 4.34 13.48
N ALA A 77 3.83 4.13 12.89
CA ALA A 77 4.75 5.21 12.54
C ALA A 77 4.30 5.93 11.27
N CYS A 78 3.87 5.19 10.26
CA CYS A 78 3.33 5.73 9.01
C CYS A 78 2.06 6.58 9.24
N ALA A 79 1.25 6.25 10.25
CA ALA A 79 0.04 6.99 10.63
C ALA A 79 0.30 8.43 11.07
N ARG A 80 1.56 8.78 11.40
CA ARG A 80 1.98 10.14 11.75
C ARG A 80 2.45 10.95 10.55
N LEU A 81 2.48 10.36 9.36
CA LEU A 81 2.84 11.06 8.13
C LEU A 81 1.70 11.96 7.66
N ASP A 82 2.03 12.89 6.77
CA ASP A 82 1.03 13.73 6.13
C ASP A 82 0.08 12.90 5.24
N ALA A 83 -1.06 13.48 4.89
CA ALA A 83 -1.99 12.88 3.95
C ALA A 83 -1.35 12.74 2.56
N PRO A 84 -1.71 11.69 1.79
CA PRO A 84 -2.74 10.69 2.10
C PRO A 84 -2.26 9.46 2.90
N VAL A 85 -0.94 9.30 3.12
CA VAL A 85 -0.36 8.09 3.74
C VAL A 85 -0.76 7.95 5.21
N GLY A 86 -0.67 9.03 5.99
CA GLY A 86 -0.97 8.99 7.43
C GLY A 86 -2.39 8.53 7.74
N PRO A 87 -3.43 9.22 7.22
CA PRO A 87 -4.82 8.82 7.44
C PRO A 87 -5.13 7.40 6.95
N CYS A 88 -4.54 6.98 5.82
CA CYS A 88 -4.71 5.61 5.33
C CYS A 88 -4.07 4.59 6.27
N ALA A 89 -2.82 4.81 6.71
CA ALA A 89 -2.16 3.95 7.68
C ALA A 89 -2.89 3.89 9.03
N ALA A 90 -3.52 4.99 9.46
CA ALA A 90 -4.35 5.05 10.66
C ALA A 90 -5.64 4.23 10.53
N ASP A 91 -6.15 4.06 9.31
CA ASP A 91 -7.37 3.31 8.97
C ASP A 91 -7.17 1.79 8.96
N VAL A 92 -5.93 1.31 8.85
CA VAL A 92 -5.64 -0.13 8.78
C VAL A 92 -5.73 -0.77 10.16
N GLY A 93 -6.73 -1.65 10.36
CA GLY A 93 -6.87 -2.48 11.56
C GLY A 93 -6.85 -1.70 12.89
N ASP A 94 -6.62 -2.41 14.00
CA ASP A 94 -6.52 -1.80 15.32
C ASP A 94 -5.12 -1.28 15.65
N ASN A 95 -4.98 -0.64 16.81
CA ASN A 95 -3.70 -0.09 17.25
C ASN A 95 -2.64 -1.18 17.42
N GLU A 96 -3.03 -2.38 17.87
CA GLU A 96 -2.18 -3.56 18.02
C GLU A 96 -1.71 -4.06 16.66
N VAL A 97 -2.60 -4.08 15.66
CA VAL A 97 -2.25 -4.44 14.28
C VAL A 97 -1.29 -3.41 13.72
N LYS A 98 -1.58 -2.12 13.84
CA LYS A 98 -0.72 -1.04 13.31
C LYS A 98 0.66 -0.99 13.96
N ALA A 99 0.76 -1.35 15.23
CA ALA A 99 2.03 -1.39 15.95
C ALA A 99 2.99 -2.45 15.39
N GLN A 100 2.46 -3.51 14.78
CA GLN A 100 3.25 -4.63 14.25
C GLN A 100 3.33 -4.61 12.71
N ALA A 101 2.19 -4.39 12.04
CA ALA A 101 2.11 -4.34 10.58
C ALA A 101 3.07 -3.29 10.02
N THR A 102 3.70 -3.59 8.89
CA THR A 102 4.66 -2.69 8.25
C THR A 102 4.14 -2.20 6.91
N ILE A 103 4.62 -1.05 6.45
CA ILE A 103 4.23 -0.51 5.14
C ILE A 103 4.57 -1.45 3.98
N GLY A 104 5.76 -2.08 4.01
CA GLY A 104 6.16 -3.05 3.00
C GLY A 104 5.33 -4.33 3.05
N GLY A 105 5.01 -4.80 4.26
CA GLY A 105 4.09 -5.92 4.46
C GLY A 105 2.70 -5.62 3.89
N ASN A 106 2.18 -4.40 4.11
CA ASN A 106 0.91 -3.95 3.56
C ASN A 106 0.93 -3.93 2.02
N ILE A 107 1.94 -3.30 1.40
CA ILE A 107 2.08 -3.26 -0.07
C ILE A 107 2.12 -4.67 -0.68
N CYS A 108 2.85 -5.59 -0.03
CA CYS A 108 3.00 -6.97 -0.46
C CYS A 108 1.81 -7.89 -0.13
N SER A 109 0.79 -7.38 0.57
CA SER A 109 -0.35 -8.20 1.00
C SER A 109 -1.31 -8.49 -0.17
N PRO A 110 -1.94 -9.68 -0.20
CA PRO A 110 -2.94 -10.00 -1.22
C PRO A 110 -4.22 -9.17 -1.02
N VAL A 111 -5.05 -9.11 -2.05
CA VAL A 111 -6.42 -8.55 -1.97
C VAL A 111 -7.24 -9.36 -0.96
N PRO A 112 -8.09 -8.73 -0.11
CA PRO A 112 -8.47 -7.31 -0.10
C PRO A 112 -7.64 -6.43 0.85
N TYR A 113 -6.43 -6.85 1.22
CA TYR A 113 -5.51 -6.03 2.02
C TYR A 113 -4.68 -5.09 1.12
N GLY A 114 -3.70 -4.41 1.71
CA GLY A 114 -2.75 -3.58 0.97
C GLY A 114 -3.29 -2.20 0.63
N ASP A 115 -4.00 -1.60 1.58
CA ASP A 115 -4.64 -0.29 1.51
C ASP A 115 -3.71 0.82 1.02
N LEU A 116 -2.43 0.78 1.44
CA LEU A 116 -1.42 1.81 1.16
C LEU A 116 -1.02 1.86 -0.32
N ARG A 117 -1.37 0.86 -1.14
CA ARG A 117 -1.10 0.89 -2.59
C ARG A 117 -1.78 2.09 -3.26
N GLY A 118 -3.03 2.41 -2.87
CA GLY A 118 -3.77 3.57 -3.36
C GLY A 118 -3.06 4.91 -3.14
N PRO A 119 -2.83 5.36 -1.89
CA PRO A 119 -2.16 6.63 -1.63
C PRO A 119 -0.76 6.71 -2.23
N LEU A 120 0.01 5.61 -2.22
CA LEU A 120 1.34 5.58 -2.82
C LEU A 120 1.29 5.68 -4.35
N LEU A 121 0.26 5.14 -4.99
CA LEU A 121 0.05 5.26 -6.43
C LEU A 121 -0.34 6.69 -6.83
N ALA A 122 -1.19 7.36 -6.04
CA ALA A 122 -1.50 8.79 -6.23
C ALA A 122 -0.25 9.67 -6.07
N LEU A 123 0.60 9.36 -5.10
CA LEU A 123 1.87 10.05 -4.87
C LEU A 123 2.95 9.76 -5.94
N GLY A 124 2.72 8.82 -6.86
CA GLY A 124 3.74 8.37 -7.80
C GLY A 124 4.96 7.79 -7.11
N ALA A 125 4.74 7.02 -6.02
CA ALA A 125 5.81 6.49 -5.20
C ALA A 125 6.74 5.56 -5.99
N VAL A 126 8.02 5.69 -5.68
CA VAL A 126 9.12 4.87 -6.20
C VAL A 126 9.50 3.87 -5.12
N LEU A 127 9.50 2.59 -5.48
CA LEU A 127 9.91 1.47 -4.65
C LEU A 127 11.33 1.08 -5.00
N ARG A 128 12.10 0.68 -3.97
CA ARG A 128 13.38 -0.01 -4.13
C ARG A 128 13.25 -1.43 -3.61
N TRP A 129 13.62 -2.42 -4.41
CA TRP A 129 13.56 -3.83 -4.02
C TRP A 129 14.82 -4.57 -4.47
N ALA A 130 15.12 -5.69 -3.81
CA ALA A 130 16.18 -6.61 -4.19
C ALA A 130 15.61 -7.96 -4.60
N ASP A 131 16.27 -8.60 -5.57
CA ASP A 131 16.04 -9.96 -6.01
C ASP A 131 17.38 -10.67 -6.32
N PRO A 132 17.41 -11.92 -6.80
CA PRO A 132 18.66 -12.61 -7.12
C PRO A 132 19.54 -11.91 -8.18
N ASP A 133 18.96 -11.07 -9.02
CA ASP A 133 19.65 -10.37 -10.11
C ASP A 133 20.20 -9.00 -9.67
N GLY A 134 19.77 -8.49 -8.51
CA GLY A 134 20.34 -7.29 -7.90
C GLY A 134 19.29 -6.40 -7.23
N THR A 135 19.59 -5.11 -7.16
CA THR A 135 18.67 -4.08 -6.62
C THR A 135 18.06 -3.30 -7.76
N HIS A 136 16.76 -3.09 -7.68
CA HIS A 136 15.94 -2.44 -8.70
C HIS A 136 15.20 -1.25 -8.09
N THR A 137 14.73 -0.37 -8.97
CA THR A 137 13.95 0.80 -8.59
C THR A 137 12.90 1.06 -9.65
N GLY A 138 11.67 1.37 -9.25
CA GLY A 138 10.53 1.55 -10.15
C GLY A 138 9.26 1.87 -9.40
N GLY A 139 8.15 2.07 -10.13
CA GLY A 139 6.84 2.30 -9.52
C GLY A 139 6.24 1.03 -8.92
N ILE A 140 5.07 1.18 -8.30
CA ILE A 140 4.29 0.05 -7.76
C ILE A 140 3.97 -0.98 -8.84
N ALA A 141 3.62 -0.53 -10.05
CA ALA A 141 3.35 -1.42 -11.18
C ALA A 141 4.59 -2.21 -11.63
N ASP A 142 5.77 -1.58 -11.64
CA ASP A 142 7.03 -2.25 -11.97
C ASP A 142 7.39 -3.31 -10.93
N PHE A 143 7.20 -2.99 -9.65
CA PHE A 143 7.40 -3.96 -8.57
C PHE A 143 6.44 -5.15 -8.69
N ALA A 144 5.15 -4.90 -8.92
CA ALA A 144 4.18 -5.97 -9.15
C ALA A 144 4.56 -6.84 -10.36
N ALA A 145 4.97 -6.23 -11.47
CA ALA A 145 5.42 -6.93 -12.68
C ALA A 145 6.72 -7.72 -12.47
N SER A 146 7.61 -7.26 -11.58
CA SER A 146 8.83 -7.99 -11.18
C SER A 146 8.54 -9.23 -10.33
N GLY A 147 7.26 -9.49 -9.99
CA GLY A 147 6.81 -10.60 -9.16
C GLY A 147 6.49 -10.21 -7.72
N GLY A 148 6.62 -8.93 -7.35
CA GLY A 148 6.21 -8.38 -6.07
C GLY A 148 6.71 -9.19 -4.87
N ALA A 149 5.78 -9.75 -4.09
CA ALA A 149 6.07 -10.56 -2.91
C ALA A 149 6.47 -12.02 -3.20
N ARG A 150 6.96 -12.34 -4.41
CA ARG A 150 7.43 -13.69 -4.76
C ARG A 150 8.65 -14.10 -3.92
N PRO A 151 8.89 -15.41 -3.74
CA PRO A 151 10.11 -15.88 -3.10
C PRO A 151 11.37 -15.31 -3.77
N GLY A 152 12.34 -14.92 -2.96
CA GLY A 152 13.59 -14.30 -3.42
C GLY A 152 13.52 -12.79 -3.65
N VAL A 153 12.35 -12.14 -3.50
CA VAL A 153 12.21 -10.68 -3.62
C VAL A 153 12.01 -10.04 -2.24
N LEU A 154 12.73 -8.94 -1.99
CA LEU A 154 12.62 -8.14 -0.77
C LEU A 154 12.38 -6.67 -1.12
N LEU A 155 11.23 -6.12 -0.71
CA LEU A 155 11.00 -4.68 -0.74
C LEU A 155 11.82 -3.99 0.35
N LEU A 156 12.58 -2.95 -0.01
CA LEU A 156 13.55 -2.28 0.86
C LEU A 156 13.02 -0.97 1.41
N ASP A 157 12.58 -0.08 0.53
CA ASP A 157 11.99 1.21 0.91
C ASP A 157 11.05 1.76 -0.16
N ILE A 158 10.30 2.78 0.26
CA ILE A 158 9.32 3.52 -0.51
C ILE A 158 9.69 5.00 -0.42
N ALA A 159 9.75 5.68 -1.55
CA ALA A 159 10.03 7.10 -1.60
C ALA A 159 9.04 7.85 -2.49
N PHE A 160 8.67 9.05 -2.08
CA PHE A 160 7.73 9.91 -2.80
C PHE A 160 8.01 11.38 -2.52
N ALA A 161 7.61 12.25 -3.45
CA ALA A 161 7.64 13.70 -3.22
C ALA A 161 6.61 14.06 -2.14
N VAL A 162 6.97 14.98 -1.24
CA VAL A 162 6.01 15.52 -0.29
C VAL A 162 5.02 16.39 -1.06
N PRO A 163 3.72 16.07 -1.03
CA PRO A 163 2.73 16.81 -1.81
C PRO A 163 2.47 18.19 -1.18
N GLU A 164 1.87 19.09 -1.97
CA GLU A 164 1.35 20.35 -1.45
C GLU A 164 0.14 20.10 -0.55
N ALA A 165 -0.76 19.23 -1.01
CA ALA A 165 -1.92 18.77 -0.27
C ALA A 165 -2.23 17.30 -0.59
N GLY A 166 -2.84 16.60 0.36
CA GLY A 166 -3.30 15.23 0.17
C GLY A 166 -4.61 14.99 0.92
N SER A 167 -5.43 14.08 0.41
CA SER A 167 -6.67 13.65 1.04
C SER A 167 -6.85 12.14 0.92
N PHE A 168 -7.59 11.58 1.88
CA PHE A 168 -7.90 10.15 1.92
C PHE A 168 -9.31 9.96 2.47
N VAL A 169 -10.14 9.24 1.72
CA VAL A 169 -11.52 8.94 2.10
C VAL A 169 -11.77 7.45 1.93
N ALA A 170 -12.15 6.78 3.02
CA ALA A 170 -12.43 5.35 3.04
C ALA A 170 -13.93 5.04 3.19
N LEU A 171 -14.40 4.06 2.43
CA LEU A 171 -15.70 3.42 2.62
C LEU A 171 -15.62 2.48 3.83
N ARG A 172 -15.98 3.03 5.00
CA ARG A 172 -16.07 2.26 6.24
C ARG A 172 -17.43 1.60 6.41
N ARG A 173 -17.44 0.40 7.01
CA ARG A 173 -18.64 -0.23 7.58
C ARG A 173 -18.61 -0.01 9.09
N HIS A 174 -19.51 0.82 9.62
CA HIS A 174 -19.50 1.30 11.02
C HIS A 174 -19.57 0.23 12.13
N HIS A 175 -19.82 -1.05 11.80
CA HIS A 175 -20.14 -2.08 12.79
C HIS A 175 -19.16 -3.25 12.84
N THR A 176 -18.09 -3.22 12.05
CA THR A 176 -17.05 -4.24 12.06
C THR A 176 -15.71 -3.54 11.94
N GLN A 177 -14.69 -4.03 12.64
CA GLN A 177 -13.31 -3.55 12.48
C GLN A 177 -12.78 -4.08 11.14
N SER A 178 -13.36 -3.55 10.06
CA SER A 178 -13.41 -4.19 8.75
C SER A 178 -12.28 -3.74 7.86
N LEU A 179 -11.85 -4.69 7.03
CA LEU A 179 -11.11 -4.46 5.80
C LEU A 179 -11.76 -3.35 4.97
N THR A 180 -10.94 -2.52 4.35
CA THR A 180 -11.38 -1.42 3.50
C THR A 180 -12.08 -1.98 2.28
N ALA A 181 -13.39 -1.73 2.16
CA ALA A 181 -14.11 -2.10 0.94
C ALA A 181 -13.60 -1.27 -0.24
N MET A 182 -13.44 0.03 -0.05
CA MET A 182 -12.91 0.93 -1.07
C MET A 182 -12.33 2.18 -0.39
N SER A 183 -11.29 2.76 -0.96
CA SER A 183 -10.81 4.09 -0.55
C SER A 183 -10.34 4.87 -1.75
N VAL A 184 -10.36 6.19 -1.63
CA VAL A 184 -9.85 7.12 -2.64
C VAL A 184 -8.83 8.04 -1.98
N SER A 185 -7.69 8.20 -2.63
CA SER A 185 -6.67 9.18 -2.27
C SER A 185 -6.52 10.20 -3.39
N ALA A 186 -6.49 11.48 -3.05
CA ALA A 186 -6.17 12.54 -4.00
C ALA A 186 -4.95 13.32 -3.49
N VAL A 187 -4.13 13.79 -4.42
CA VAL A 187 -2.86 14.47 -4.17
C VAL A 187 -2.74 15.67 -5.08
N ARG A 188 -2.44 16.84 -4.52
CA ARG A 188 -1.99 18.00 -5.29
C ARG A 188 -0.46 18.06 -5.24
N GLY A 189 0.18 17.89 -6.39
CA GLY A 189 1.63 18.03 -6.54
C GLY A 189 2.09 19.48 -6.46
N ALA A 190 3.40 19.70 -6.30
CA ALA A 190 3.98 21.05 -6.27
C ALA A 190 3.84 21.82 -7.60
N ASP A 191 3.51 21.11 -8.68
CA ASP A 191 3.17 21.64 -10.00
C ASP A 191 1.68 22.03 -10.11
N GLY A 192 0.90 21.86 -9.04
CA GLY A 192 -0.54 22.09 -9.00
C GLY A 192 -1.38 20.96 -9.61
N ASN A 193 -0.76 19.94 -10.20
CA ASN A 193 -1.48 18.84 -10.82
C ASN A 193 -2.11 17.93 -9.76
N VAL A 194 -3.32 17.45 -10.05
CA VAL A 194 -4.06 16.55 -9.17
C VAL A 194 -3.91 15.12 -9.66
N ALA A 195 -3.47 14.23 -8.77
CA ALA A 195 -3.41 12.79 -8.99
C ALA A 195 -4.41 12.09 -8.08
N ILE A 196 -5.12 11.10 -8.60
CA ILE A 196 -6.18 10.39 -7.88
C ILE A 196 -5.97 8.88 -8.06
N ALA A 197 -6.05 8.14 -6.95
CA ALA A 197 -6.00 6.69 -6.97
C ALA A 197 -7.05 6.09 -6.05
N ALA A 198 -7.51 4.88 -6.39
CA ALA A 198 -8.47 4.14 -5.60
C ALA A 198 -7.97 2.74 -5.27
N THR A 199 -8.20 2.31 -4.02
CA THR A 199 -8.08 0.90 -3.60
C THR A 199 -9.49 0.31 -3.57
N GLY A 200 -9.66 -0.91 -4.09
CA GLY A 200 -10.97 -1.58 -4.14
C GLY A 200 -11.90 -1.12 -5.27
N ALA A 201 -11.42 -0.26 -6.19
CA ALA A 201 -12.14 0.06 -7.43
C ALA A 201 -11.78 -0.89 -8.59
N ALA A 202 -10.67 -1.61 -8.46
CA ALA A 202 -10.17 -2.66 -9.35
C ALA A 202 -9.53 -3.78 -8.48
N PRO A 203 -9.21 -4.97 -9.04
CA PRO A 203 -8.57 -6.04 -8.27
C PRO A 203 -7.32 -5.57 -7.53
N ASP A 204 -6.50 -4.71 -8.14
CA ASP A 204 -5.44 -3.97 -7.45
C ASP A 204 -5.79 -2.47 -7.37
N ALA A 205 -5.00 -1.69 -6.63
CA ALA A 205 -5.15 -0.23 -6.63
C ALA A 205 -4.93 0.35 -8.04
N CYS A 206 -5.74 1.32 -8.44
CA CYS A 206 -5.66 1.93 -9.78
C CYS A 206 -5.65 3.46 -9.73
N ARG A 207 -5.04 4.09 -10.75
CA ARG A 207 -5.12 5.53 -11.01
C ARG A 207 -6.43 5.85 -11.71
N LEU A 208 -7.04 6.99 -11.37
CA LEU A 208 -8.27 7.47 -11.99
C LEU A 208 -7.93 8.57 -13.01
N LEU A 209 -7.18 8.19 -14.04
CA LEU A 209 -6.62 9.10 -15.06
C LEU A 209 -7.70 9.91 -15.80
N SER A 210 -8.89 9.34 -15.99
CA SER A 210 -10.02 10.01 -16.61
C SER A 210 -10.51 11.18 -15.75
N ALA A 211 -10.52 11.03 -14.42
CA ALA A 211 -10.87 12.11 -13.49
C ALA A 211 -9.78 13.19 -13.46
N GLU A 212 -8.51 12.78 -13.43
CA GLU A 212 -7.36 13.70 -13.49
C GLU A 212 -7.38 14.56 -14.76
N ALA A 213 -7.68 13.96 -15.91
CA ALA A 213 -7.77 14.66 -17.19
C ALA A 213 -8.89 15.72 -17.21
N VAL A 214 -10.03 15.44 -16.57
CA VAL A 214 -11.13 16.41 -16.45
C VAL A 214 -10.69 17.62 -15.63
N LEU A 215 -10.04 17.40 -14.48
CA LEU A 215 -9.54 18.49 -13.63
C LEU A 215 -8.48 19.32 -14.34
N ALA A 216 -7.53 18.68 -15.03
CA ALA A 216 -6.52 19.36 -15.83
C ALA A 216 -7.13 20.21 -16.96
N GLY A 217 -8.30 19.81 -17.47
CA GLY A 217 -9.09 20.56 -18.45
C GLY A 217 -9.94 21.70 -17.87
N GLY A 218 -9.91 21.92 -16.56
CA GLY A 218 -10.74 22.91 -15.86
C GLY A 218 -12.19 22.48 -15.61
N GLY A 219 -12.46 21.17 -15.68
CA GLY A 219 -13.77 20.61 -15.34
C GLY A 219 -14.05 20.64 -13.84
N SER A 220 -15.32 20.51 -13.49
CA SER A 220 -15.79 20.49 -12.11
C SER A 220 -15.49 19.17 -11.39
N ILE A 221 -15.53 19.20 -10.05
CA ILE A 221 -15.43 17.98 -9.21
C ILE A 221 -16.47 16.93 -9.62
N ALA A 222 -17.69 17.35 -9.95
CA ALA A 222 -18.76 16.42 -10.34
C ALA A 222 -18.45 15.70 -11.65
N GLU A 223 -17.94 16.42 -12.65
CA GLU A 223 -17.52 15.83 -13.93
C GLU A 223 -16.33 14.88 -13.75
N ALA A 224 -15.34 15.26 -12.92
CA ALA A 224 -14.20 14.41 -12.62
C ALA A 224 -14.62 13.14 -11.87
N ALA A 225 -15.51 13.27 -10.88
CA ALA A 225 -16.09 12.14 -10.16
C ALA A 225 -16.80 11.15 -11.08
N ASP A 226 -17.63 11.63 -12.01
CA ASP A 226 -18.33 10.77 -12.97
C ASP A 226 -17.35 10.08 -13.94
N ALA A 227 -16.32 10.79 -14.40
CA ALA A 227 -15.30 10.25 -15.31
C ALA A 227 -14.47 9.12 -14.67
N SER A 228 -14.30 9.12 -13.35
CA SER A 228 -13.49 8.12 -12.63
C SER A 228 -13.93 6.66 -12.85
N VAL A 229 -15.20 6.44 -13.21
CA VAL A 229 -15.75 5.09 -13.43
C VAL A 229 -15.14 4.41 -14.66
N ALA A 230 -14.58 5.19 -15.60
CA ALA A 230 -13.95 4.65 -16.81
C ALA A 230 -12.65 3.89 -16.52
N ASP A 231 -11.97 4.20 -15.41
CA ASP A 231 -10.69 3.59 -15.04
C ASP A 231 -10.83 2.45 -14.02
N ALA A 232 -12.06 2.17 -13.58
CA ALA A 232 -12.34 1.15 -12.58
C ALA A 232 -12.62 -0.22 -13.21
N ASP A 233 -12.26 -1.28 -12.50
CA ASP A 233 -12.61 -2.67 -12.82
C ASP A 233 -13.32 -3.34 -11.62
N PRO A 234 -14.56 -2.94 -11.28
CA PRO A 234 -15.20 -3.37 -10.04
C PRO A 234 -15.45 -4.88 -10.02
N TYR A 235 -15.16 -5.52 -8.89
CA TYR A 235 -15.31 -6.96 -8.68
C TYR A 235 -16.18 -7.27 -7.45
N ASP A 236 -16.74 -8.48 -7.41
CA ASP A 236 -17.47 -9.00 -6.25
C ASP A 236 -16.51 -9.67 -5.27
N ASP A 237 -16.64 -9.37 -3.98
CA ASP A 237 -16.00 -10.10 -2.90
C ASP A 237 -16.87 -10.10 -1.63
N VAL A 238 -16.31 -10.58 -0.53
CA VAL A 238 -16.98 -10.62 0.78
C VAL A 238 -17.27 -9.22 1.36
N LEU A 239 -16.62 -8.16 0.83
CA LEU A 239 -16.71 -6.80 1.35
C LEU A 239 -17.73 -5.95 0.59
N ALA A 240 -17.86 -6.11 -0.72
CA ALA A 240 -18.81 -5.37 -1.55
C ALA A 240 -18.99 -6.00 -2.92
N SER A 241 -20.17 -5.80 -3.52
CA SER A 241 -20.40 -6.15 -4.92
C SER A 241 -19.76 -5.14 -5.87
N ALA A 242 -19.43 -5.61 -7.08
CA ALA A 242 -18.98 -4.80 -8.20
C ALA A 242 -19.95 -3.65 -8.50
N ALA A 243 -21.26 -3.94 -8.49
CA ALA A 243 -22.31 -2.95 -8.72
C ALA A 243 -22.30 -1.85 -7.65
N TYR A 244 -22.09 -2.20 -6.37
CA TYR A 244 -22.00 -1.23 -5.29
C TYR A 244 -20.75 -0.36 -5.43
N ARG A 245 -19.57 -0.98 -5.65
CA ARG A 245 -18.29 -0.28 -5.87
C ARG A 245 -18.40 0.74 -7.01
N ARG A 246 -18.94 0.31 -8.16
CA ARG A 246 -19.17 1.19 -9.33
C ARG A 246 -20.06 2.38 -9.00
N ARG A 247 -21.10 2.16 -8.19
CA ARG A 247 -22.06 3.21 -7.81
C ARG A 247 -21.47 4.22 -6.83
N VAL A 248 -20.63 3.77 -5.89
CA VAL A 248 -20.08 4.64 -4.84
C VAL A 248 -18.78 5.33 -5.22
N LEU A 249 -18.02 4.82 -6.19
CA LEU A 249 -16.72 5.40 -6.57
C LEU A 249 -16.79 6.91 -6.87
N PRO A 250 -17.71 7.43 -7.71
CA PRO A 250 -17.83 8.87 -7.96
C PRO A 250 -18.04 9.69 -6.68
N VAL A 251 -18.84 9.18 -5.75
CA VAL A 251 -19.14 9.86 -4.48
C VAL A 251 -17.87 10.01 -3.63
N TYR A 252 -17.03 8.97 -3.60
CA TYR A 252 -15.78 9.00 -2.82
C TYR A 252 -14.68 9.81 -3.51
N VAL A 253 -14.67 9.85 -4.85
CA VAL A 253 -13.81 10.77 -5.61
C VAL A 253 -14.19 12.23 -5.31
N GLY A 254 -15.48 12.57 -5.39
CA GLY A 254 -15.95 13.93 -5.07
C GLY A 254 -15.56 14.36 -3.66
N ARG A 255 -15.77 13.51 -2.65
CA ARG A 255 -15.37 13.77 -1.26
C ARG A 255 -13.86 13.96 -1.10
N ALA A 256 -13.05 13.15 -1.79
CA ALA A 256 -11.60 13.26 -1.73
C ALA A 256 -11.12 14.59 -2.33
N LEU A 257 -11.72 15.04 -3.43
CA LEU A 257 -11.42 16.32 -4.08
C LEU A 257 -11.87 17.52 -3.23
N GLU A 258 -13.08 17.47 -2.66
CA GLU A 258 -13.56 18.49 -1.72
C GLU A 258 -12.65 18.60 -0.49
N GLN A 259 -12.20 17.47 0.07
CA GLN A 259 -11.26 17.46 1.19
C GLN A 259 -9.85 17.94 0.80
N LEU A 260 -9.45 17.74 -0.46
CA LEU A 260 -8.19 18.27 -1.00
C LEU A 260 -8.24 19.80 -1.19
N GLY A 261 -9.44 20.37 -1.33
CA GLY A 261 -9.67 21.78 -1.59
C GLY A 261 -9.68 22.14 -3.09
N GLU A 262 -10.13 21.21 -3.94
CA GLU A 262 -10.51 21.54 -5.34
C GLU A 262 -11.85 22.27 -5.42
#